data_AF-A0A7S1AJ16-F1
#
_entry.id   AF-A0A7S1AJ16-F1
#
_cell.length_a   1.000
_cell.length_b   1.000
_cell.length_c   1.000
_cell.angle_alpha   90.00
_cell.angle_beta   90.00
_cell.angle_gamma   90.00
#
_symmetry.space_group_name_H-M   'P 1'
#
loop_
_entity.id
_entity.type
_entity.pdbx_description
1 polymer ?
#
loop_
_entity_poly.entity_id
_entity_poly.type
_entity_poly.pdbx_seq_one_letter_code
_entity_poly.pdbx_strand_id
1 'polypeptide(L)'
;VEGTAAGSIVSRSGFLAIFLAILAHKLFTGFAAGSGLLNTLSNRGWWVAAFLVAFASPLGIIMGVVLSHNLDGPASAALQCLCGGTLLALGIGDMLMPSLEGSDAWKVVNLLGGFCGFLAMSFLGYWV
;
A
#
# COMPACT_ATOMS: atom_id res chain seq x y z
N VAL A 1 0.80 6.47 3.24
CA VAL A 1 -0.68 6.46 3.30
C VAL A 1 -1.22 5.19 3.96
N GLU A 2 -0.86 3.99 3.50
CA GLU A 2 -1.28 2.72 4.13
C GLU A 2 -0.99 2.64 5.64
N GLY A 3 0.25 2.93 6.04
CA GLY A 3 0.63 2.91 7.45
C GLY A 3 -0.19 3.89 8.28
N THR A 4 -0.43 5.10 7.76
CA THR A 4 -1.23 6.14 8.43
C THR A 4 -2.69 5.72 8.56
N ALA A 5 -3.26 5.08 7.54
CA ALA A 5 -4.59 4.48 7.61
C ALA A 5 -4.67 3.44 8.73
N ALA A 6 -3.72 2.49 8.77
CA ALA A 6 -3.66 1.46 9.80
C ALA A 6 -3.57 2.07 11.21
N GLY A 7 -2.65 3.03 11.43
CA GLY A 7 -2.46 3.67 12.73
C GLY A 7 -3.64 4.53 13.20
N SER A 8 -4.47 5.01 12.26
CA SER A 8 -5.65 5.82 12.59
C SER A 8 -6.84 5.01 13.13
N ILE A 9 -6.80 3.67 13.02
CA ILE A 9 -7.85 2.78 13.50
C ILE A 9 -7.68 2.52 14.98
N VAL A 10 -8.74 2.81 15.74
CA VAL A 10 -8.77 2.62 17.20
C VAL A 10 -9.08 1.17 17.58
N SER A 11 -9.86 0.45 16.76
CA SER A 11 -10.24 -0.93 17.04
C SER A 11 -9.08 -1.90 16.80
N ARG A 12 -8.80 -2.77 17.77
CA ARG A 12 -7.71 -3.75 17.67
C ARG A 12 -7.90 -4.72 16.49
N SER A 13 -9.13 -5.17 16.25
CA SER A 13 -9.47 -6.03 15.10
C SER A 13 -9.25 -5.31 13.77
N GLY A 14 -9.73 -4.07 13.64
CA GLY A 14 -9.54 -3.27 12.42
C GLY A 14 -8.08 -2.94 12.15
N PHE A 15 -7.29 -2.65 13.19
CA PHE A 15 -5.84 -2.48 13.06
C PHE A 15 -5.17 -3.76 12.53
N LEU A 16 -5.50 -4.93 13.10
CA LEU A 16 -4.93 -6.21 12.66
C LEU A 16 -5.31 -6.54 11.21
N ALA A 17 -6.54 -6.23 10.80
CA ALA A 17 -7.01 -6.38 9.42
C ALA A 17 -6.16 -5.58 8.43
N ILE A 18 -6.01 -4.27 8.66
CA ILE A 18 -5.21 -3.44 7.77
C ILE A 18 -3.73 -3.79 7.87
N PHE A 19 -3.21 -4.10 9.06
CA PHE A 19 -1.81 -4.45 9.24
C PHE A 19 -1.43 -5.74 8.49
N LEU A 20 -2.25 -6.79 8.59
CA LEU A 20 -2.04 -8.03 7.82
C LEU A 20 -2.20 -7.80 6.33
N ALA A 21 -3.18 -7.00 5.90
CA ALA A 21 -3.32 -6.61 4.51
C ALA A 21 -2.06 -5.91 3.99
N ILE A 22 -1.51 -4.94 4.75
CA ILE A 22 -0.24 -4.27 4.43
C ILE A 22 0.88 -5.28 4.30
N LEU A 23 1.09 -6.17 5.27
CA LEU A 23 2.15 -7.18 5.19
C LEU A 23 2.03 -8.05 3.92
N ALA A 24 0.81 -8.47 3.58
CA ALA A 24 0.56 -9.34 2.44
C ALA A 24 0.97 -8.71 1.10
N HIS A 25 0.71 -7.40 0.87
CA HIS A 25 1.18 -6.74 -0.36
C HIS A 25 2.51 -6.00 -0.24
N LYS A 26 3.05 -5.81 0.97
CA LYS A 26 4.34 -5.13 1.16
C LYS A 26 5.52 -5.96 0.63
N LEU A 27 5.40 -7.29 0.61
CA LEU A 27 6.37 -8.17 -0.03
C LEU A 27 6.43 -7.95 -1.55
N PHE A 28 5.27 -7.90 -2.21
CA PHE A 28 5.18 -7.69 -3.66
C PHE A 28 5.65 -6.29 -4.05
N THR A 29 5.23 -5.26 -3.31
CA THR A 29 5.67 -3.87 -3.56
C THR A 29 7.16 -3.70 -3.30
N GLY A 30 7.71 -4.31 -2.25
CA GLY A 30 9.14 -4.30 -1.97
C GLY A 30 9.97 -4.97 -3.07
N PHE A 31 9.52 -6.12 -3.57
CA PHE A 31 10.18 -6.81 -4.70
C PHE A 31 10.10 -6.00 -6.00
N ALA A 32 8.92 -5.44 -6.32
CA ALA A 32 8.73 -4.63 -7.53
C ALA A 32 9.59 -3.35 -7.48
N ALA A 33 9.58 -2.62 -6.36
CA ALA A 33 10.41 -1.43 -6.17
C ALA A 33 11.91 -1.79 -6.20
N GLY A 34 12.31 -2.86 -5.53
CA GLY A 34 13.71 -3.31 -5.50
C GLY A 34 14.23 -3.67 -6.89
N SER A 35 13.48 -4.49 -7.64
CA SER A 35 13.87 -4.92 -8.99
C SER A 35 13.88 -3.77 -10.00
N GLY A 36 12.91 -2.84 -9.92
CA GLY A 36 12.86 -1.66 -10.79
C GLY A 36 13.99 -0.65 -10.57
N LEU A 37 14.62 -0.66 -9.38
CA LEU A 37 15.70 0.28 -9.04
C LEU A 37 17.11 -0.26 -9.33
N LEU A 38 17.28 -1.56 -9.60
CA LEU A 38 18.60 -2.20 -9.75
C LEU A 38 19.46 -1.57 -10.87
N ASN A 39 18.83 -1.17 -11.98
CA ASN A 39 19.53 -0.59 -13.13
C ASN A 39 19.49 0.95 -13.15
N THR A 40 18.87 1.56 -12.15
CA THR A 40 18.59 3.01 -12.12
C THR A 40 19.44 3.73 -11.09
N LEU A 41 19.76 3.08 -9.98
CA LEU A 41 20.52 3.66 -8.87
C LEU A 41 21.87 2.98 -8.67
N SER A 42 22.83 3.74 -8.15
CA SER A 42 24.07 3.15 -7.60
C SER A 42 23.74 2.21 -6.44
N ASN A 43 24.63 1.25 -6.13
CA ASN A 43 24.42 0.30 -5.02
C ASN A 43 24.08 1.01 -3.69
N ARG A 44 24.74 2.14 -3.39
CA ARG A 44 24.42 2.95 -2.21
C ARG A 44 23.02 3.57 -2.30
N GLY A 45 22.66 4.13 -3.45
CA GLY A 45 21.33 4.71 -3.68
C GLY A 45 20.22 3.67 -3.57
N TRP A 46 20.46 2.45 -4.05
CA TRP A 46 19.51 1.34 -3.96
C TRP A 46 19.22 0.98 -2.50
N TRP A 47 20.25 0.85 -1.65
CA TRP A 47 20.06 0.57 -0.22
C TRP A 47 19.34 1.70 0.51
N VAL A 48 19.61 2.96 0.18
CA VAL A 48 18.88 4.10 0.74
C VAL A 48 17.40 4.04 0.35
N ALA A 49 17.10 3.78 -0.93
CA ALA A 49 15.73 3.66 -1.40
C ALA A 49 14.99 2.47 -0.74
N ALA A 50 15.66 1.32 -0.62
CA ALA A 50 15.12 0.15 0.07
C ALA A 50 14.81 0.45 1.55
N PHE A 51 15.69 1.18 2.23
CA PHE A 51 15.47 1.64 3.60
C PHE A 51 14.25 2.57 3.69
N LEU A 52 14.12 3.55 2.80
CA LEU A 52 12.97 4.45 2.76
C LEU A 52 11.65 3.70 2.55
N VAL A 53 11.62 2.74 1.60
CA VAL A 53 10.43 1.91 1.33
C VAL A 53 10.06 1.03 2.54
N ALA A 54 11.06 0.48 3.23
CA ALA A 54 10.85 -0.35 4.43
C ALA A 54 10.26 0.47 5.58
N PHE A 55 10.82 1.66 5.86
CA PHE A 55 10.42 2.49 7.00
C PHE A 55 9.20 3.37 6.75
N ALA A 56 8.77 3.56 5.50
CA ALA A 56 7.58 4.36 5.18
C ALA A 56 6.31 3.86 5.89
N SER A 57 6.11 2.54 6.01
CA SER A 57 4.90 1.99 6.66
C SER A 57 4.95 2.12 8.19
N PRO A 58 6.03 1.72 8.91
CA PRO A 58 6.16 1.98 10.35
C PRO A 58 6.02 3.45 10.72
N LEU A 59 6.68 4.36 9.99
CA LEU A 59 6.55 5.80 10.22
C LEU A 59 5.12 6.27 9.99
N GLY A 60 4.46 5.76 8.95
CA GLY A 60 3.05 6.00 8.70
C GLY A 60 2.16 5.57 9.87
N ILE A 61 2.37 4.39 10.42
CA ILE A 61 1.62 3.86 11.57
C ILE A 61 1.77 4.77 12.79
N ILE A 62 3.01 5.16 13.13
CA ILE A 62 3.27 6.07 14.25
C ILE A 62 2.53 7.39 14.04
N MET A 63 2.61 7.97 12.84
CA MET A 63 1.87 9.19 12.52
C MET A 63 0.36 9.01 12.63
N GLY A 64 -0.19 7.88 12.15
CA GLY A 64 -1.61 7.57 12.24
C GLY A 64 -2.10 7.46 13.69
N VAL A 65 -1.31 6.83 14.57
CA VAL A 65 -1.60 6.72 16.01
C VAL A 65 -1.60 8.10 16.66
N VAL A 66 -0.58 8.92 16.40
CA VAL A 66 -0.53 10.28 16.95
C VAL A 66 -1.74 11.09 16.50
N LEU A 67 -2.13 10.98 15.23
CA LEU A 67 -3.29 11.69 14.69
C LEU A 67 -4.61 11.19 15.30
N SER A 68 -4.81 9.88 15.49
CA SER A 68 -6.06 9.36 16.07
C SER A 68 -6.25 9.77 17.53
N HIS A 69 -5.18 10.05 18.27
CA HIS A 69 -5.27 10.60 19.63
C HIS A 69 -5.66 12.09 19.67
N ASN A 70 -5.44 12.84 18.59
CA ASN A 70 -5.68 14.28 18.53
C ASN A 70 -6.91 14.66 17.68
N LEU A 71 -7.52 13.69 16.99
CA LEU A 71 -8.63 13.91 16.08
C LEU A 71 -9.90 13.24 16.61
N ASP A 72 -11.02 13.97 16.56
CA ASP A 72 -12.34 13.41 16.83
C ASP A 72 -12.77 12.40 15.76
N GLY A 73 -13.76 11.57 16.08
CA GLY A 73 -14.25 10.49 15.20
C GLY A 73 -14.46 10.87 13.73
N PRO A 74 -15.13 11.99 13.41
CA PRO A 74 -15.32 12.43 12.02
C PRO A 74 -14.01 12.79 11.29
N ALA A 75 -13.06 13.40 11.99
CA ALA A 75 -11.78 13.78 11.40
C ALA A 75 -10.88 12.56 11.16
N SER A 76 -10.92 11.56 12.06
CA SER A 76 -10.27 10.26 11.83
C SER A 76 -10.88 9.52 10.63
N ALA A 77 -12.20 9.51 10.49
CA ALA A 77 -12.86 8.92 9.33
C ALA A 77 -12.49 9.65 8.02
N ALA A 78 -12.46 10.99 8.01
CA ALA A 78 -12.01 11.77 6.86
C ALA A 78 -10.56 11.43 6.46
N LEU A 79 -9.69 11.24 7.44
CA LEU A 79 -8.32 10.82 7.21
C LEU A 79 -8.21 9.42 6.62
N GLN A 80 -9.02 8.47 7.10
CA GLN A 80 -9.08 7.12 6.53
C GLN A 80 -9.56 7.16 5.08
N CYS A 81 -10.60 7.94 4.78
CA CYS A 81 -11.08 8.17 3.41
C CYS A 81 -10.00 8.80 2.52
N LEU A 82 -9.27 9.80 3.03
CA LEU A 82 -8.16 10.43 2.31
C LEU A 82 -7.04 9.42 2.00
N CYS A 83 -6.64 8.62 3.00
CA CYS A 83 -5.60 7.60 2.81
C CYS A 83 -6.04 6.52 1.82
N GLY A 84 -7.29 6.03 1.92
CA GLY A 84 -7.85 5.05 1.01
C GLY A 84 -8.00 5.58 -0.42
N GLY A 85 -8.49 6.81 -0.58
CA GLY A 85 -8.61 7.46 -1.88
C GLY A 85 -7.27 7.71 -2.55
N THR A 86 -6.25 8.10 -1.77
CA THR A 86 -4.88 8.26 -2.29
C THR A 86 -4.29 6.93 -2.75
N LEU A 87 -4.51 5.86 -1.97
CA LEU A 87 -4.06 4.52 -2.35
C LEU A 87 -4.74 4.03 -3.63
N LEU A 88 -6.04 4.28 -3.76
CA LEU A 88 -6.78 3.95 -4.98
C LEU A 88 -6.23 4.74 -6.18
N ALA A 89 -5.98 6.03 -6.02
CA ALA A 89 -5.44 6.88 -7.07
C ALA A 89 -4.05 6.40 -7.54
N LEU A 90 -3.15 6.08 -6.61
CA LEU A 90 -1.82 5.51 -6.93
C LEU A 90 -1.93 4.12 -7.57
N GLY A 91 -2.80 3.26 -7.05
CA GLY A 91 -3.00 1.91 -7.58
C GLY A 91 -3.54 1.91 -9.01
N ILE A 92 -4.43 2.83 -9.36
CA ILE A 92 -4.96 2.95 -10.72
C ILE A 92 -3.96 3.70 -11.61
N GLY A 93 -3.57 4.91 -11.22
CA GLY A 93 -2.80 5.83 -12.07
C GLY A 93 -1.34 5.42 -12.24
N ASP A 94 -0.69 4.95 -11.19
CA ASP A 94 0.77 4.70 -11.19
C ASP A 94 1.12 3.21 -11.31
N MET A 95 0.15 2.30 -11.11
CA MET A 95 0.37 0.86 -11.26
C MET A 95 -0.45 0.26 -12.40
N LEU A 96 -1.78 0.33 -12.34
CA LEU A 96 -2.64 -0.35 -13.31
C LEU A 96 -2.50 0.25 -14.72
N MET A 97 -2.59 1.57 -14.86
CA MET A 97 -2.52 2.23 -16.17
C MET A 97 -1.20 1.95 -16.91
N PRO A 98 0.00 2.15 -16.31
CA PRO A 98 1.26 1.79 -16.95
C PRO A 98 1.36 0.31 -17.31
N SER A 99 0.77 -0.59 -16.49
CA SER A 99 0.75 -2.02 -16.81
C SER A 99 -0.08 -2.35 -18.06
N LEU A 100 -1.05 -1.51 -18.42
CA LEU A 100 -1.92 -1.67 -19.58
C LEU A 100 -1.40 -0.99 -20.85
N GLU A 101 -0.38 -0.13 -20.75
CA GLU A 101 0.27 0.52 -21.89
C GLU A 101 1.25 -0.41 -22.64
N GLY A 102 1.54 -1.59 -22.10
CA GLY A 102 2.39 -2.60 -22.71
C GLY A 102 1.79 -3.32 -23.93
N SER A 103 2.49 -4.35 -24.41
CA SER A 103 2.05 -5.19 -25.55
C SER A 103 0.65 -5.80 -25.30
N ASP A 104 -0.19 -5.84 -26.34
CA ASP A 104 -1.57 -6.35 -26.28
C ASP A 104 -1.69 -7.75 -25.66
N ALA A 105 -0.67 -8.60 -25.85
CA ALA A 105 -0.63 -9.94 -25.28
C ALA A 105 -0.55 -9.96 -23.74
N TRP A 106 0.10 -8.96 -23.13
CA TRP A 106 0.29 -8.88 -21.67
C TRP A 106 -0.80 -8.07 -20.96
N LYS A 107 -1.60 -7.27 -21.69
CA LYS A 107 -2.68 -6.47 -21.11
C LYS A 107 -3.71 -7.33 -20.37
N VAL A 108 -4.15 -8.41 -21.00
CA VAL A 108 -5.11 -9.34 -20.39
C VAL A 108 -4.52 -10.02 -19.16
N VAL A 109 -3.24 -10.42 -19.21
CA VAL A 109 -2.54 -11.02 -18.07
C VAL A 109 -2.41 -10.04 -16.91
N ASN A 110 -2.07 -8.78 -17.18
CA ASN A 110 -1.94 -7.73 -16.17
C ASN A 110 -3.30 -7.37 -15.55
N LEU A 111 -4.36 -7.31 -16.36
CA LEU A 111 -5.73 -7.09 -15.87
C LEU A 111 -6.20 -8.25 -14.98
N LEU A 112 -5.99 -9.50 -15.43
CA LEU A 112 -6.31 -10.69 -14.63
C LEU A 112 -5.48 -10.75 -13.36
N GLY A 113 -4.20 -10.39 -13.42
CA GLY A 113 -3.31 -10.29 -12.26
C GLY A 113 -3.81 -9.27 -11.23
N GLY A 114 -4.21 -8.07 -11.69
CA GLY A 114 -4.82 -7.05 -10.84
C GLY A 114 -6.13 -7.51 -10.21
N PHE A 115 -7.01 -8.17 -10.99
CA PHE A 115 -8.27 -8.71 -10.49
C PHE A 115 -8.04 -9.84 -9.47
N CYS A 116 -7.12 -10.75 -9.74
CA CYS A 116 -6.71 -11.78 -8.78
C CYS A 116 -6.15 -11.17 -7.49
N GLY A 117 -5.36 -10.10 -7.59
CA GLY A 117 -4.87 -9.35 -6.42
C GLY A 117 -6.02 -8.76 -5.59
N PHE A 118 -7.01 -8.16 -6.24
CA PHE A 118 -8.23 -7.65 -5.58
C PHE A 118 -9.01 -8.77 -4.88
N LEU A 119 -9.20 -9.92 -5.52
CA LEU A 119 -9.88 -11.06 -4.92
C LEU A 119 -9.11 -11.63 -3.72
N ALA A 120 -7.78 -11.74 -3.83
CA ALA A 120 -6.93 -12.20 -2.74
C ALA A 120 -7.02 -11.28 -1.52
N MET A 121 -7.00 -9.95 -1.74
CA MET A 121 -7.16 -8.98 -0.66
C MET A 121 -8.56 -8.95 -0.07
N SER A 122 -9.58 -9.14 -0.91
CA SER A 122 -10.98 -9.23 -0.46
C SER A 122 -11.22 -10.47 0.38
N PHE A 123 -10.61 -11.60 0.01
CA PHE A 123 -10.63 -12.83 0.80
C PHE A 123 -9.93 -12.61 2.14
N LEU A 124 -8.73 -12.02 2.14
CA LEU A 124 -8.00 -11.73 3.38
C LEU A 124 -8.81 -10.80 4.30
N GLY A 125 -9.47 -9.77 3.75
CA GLY A 125 -10.32 -8.86 4.51
C GLY A 125 -11.60 -9.49 5.09
N TYR A 126 -12.02 -10.66 4.62
CA TYR A 126 -13.14 -11.40 5.23
C TYR A 126 -12.71 -12.16 6.50
N TRP A 127 -11.47 -12.63 6.53
CA TRP A 127 -10.96 -13.50 7.61
C TRP A 127 -10.28 -12.74 8.75
N VAL A 128 -10.09 -11.44 8.63
CA VAL A 128 -9.47 -10.59 9.66
C VAL A 128 -10.46 -9.54 10.16
#